data_AF-A0A5Q4H1V5-F1
#
_entry.id   AF-A0A5Q4H1V5-F1
#
_cell.length_a   1.000
_cell.length_b   1.000
_cell.length_c   1.000
_cell.angle_alpha   90.00
_cell.angle_beta   90.00
_cell.angle_gamma   90.00
#
_symmetry.space_group_name_H-M   'P 1'
#
loop_
_entity.id
_entity.type
_entity.pdbx_description
1 polymer ?
#
loop_
_entity_poly.entity_id
_entity_poly.type
_entity_poly.pdbx_seq_one_letter_code
_entity_poly.pdbx_strand_id
1 'polypeptide(L)' 'SGDDFDIARWTLPEWPPLPDQPGEMAEARFGSPHAVCHFVFCDGSVRAIHFTIDAETHRRLGHRADGQPLGDF' A
#
# COMPACT_ATOMS: atom_id res chain seq x y z
N SER A 1 -2.13 -23.35 -0.72
CA SER A 1 -2.37 -22.07 -0.03
C SER A 1 -1.14 -21.74 0.80
N GLY A 2 -0.76 -20.47 0.89
CA GLY A 2 0.47 -19.98 1.54
C GLY A 2 0.43 -18.47 1.67
N ASP A 3 -0.74 -17.96 2.08
CA ASP A 3 -0.94 -16.55 2.37
C ASP A 3 -0.75 -16.36 3.87
N ASP A 4 0.15 -15.46 4.24
CA ASP A 4 0.51 -15.09 5.60
C ASP A 4 0.67 -13.56 5.63
N PHE A 5 0.11 -12.91 6.66
CA PHE A 5 0.16 -11.46 6.80
C PHE A 5 1.61 -10.95 6.86
N ASP A 6 2.55 -11.76 7.35
CA ASP A 6 3.98 -11.41 7.40
C ASP A 6 4.62 -11.32 6.00
N ILE A 7 4.05 -11.99 4.99
CA ILE A 7 4.56 -11.98 3.62
C ILE A 7 3.65 -11.26 2.62
N ALA A 8 2.52 -10.72 3.09
CA ALA A 8 1.57 -10.00 2.26
C ALA A 8 2.21 -8.73 1.67
N ARG A 9 2.27 -8.64 0.34
CA ARG A 9 2.83 -7.48 -0.40
C ARG A 9 1.82 -6.93 -1.40
N TRP A 10 0.63 -6.64 -0.90
CA TRP A 10 -0.51 -6.15 -1.66
C TRP A 10 -1.29 -5.10 -0.87
N THR A 11 -2.08 -4.31 -1.58
CA THR A 11 -2.82 -3.18 -1.00
C THR A 11 -4.29 -3.35 -1.33
N LEU A 12 -5.17 -2.92 -0.43
CA LEU A 12 -6.62 -3.01 -0.57
C LEU A 12 -7.27 -1.65 -0.26
N PRO A 13 -8.42 -1.30 -0.88
CA PRO A 13 -9.12 -0.05 -0.60
C PRO A 13 -9.59 0.09 0.86
N GLU A 14 -9.91 -1.03 1.51
CA GLU A 14 -10.30 -1.11 2.92
C GLU A 14 -9.12 -0.81 3.86
N TRP A 15 -7.89 -0.92 3.36
CA TRP A 15 -6.63 -0.82 4.09
C TRP A 15 -5.70 0.22 3.45
N PRO A 16 -6.11 1.50 3.36
CA PRO A 16 -5.25 2.56 2.82
C PRO A 16 -4.07 2.84 3.76
N PRO A 17 -3.04 3.56 3.28
CA PRO A 17 -1.93 3.99 4.13
C PRO A 17 -2.45 4.78 5.32
N LEU A 18 -1.90 4.50 6.50
CA LEU A 18 -2.32 5.14 7.74
C LEU A 18 -1.11 5.72 8.46
N PRO A 19 -1.22 6.94 9.03
CA PRO A 19 -0.21 7.42 9.97
C PRO A 19 -0.17 6.55 11.22
N ASP A 20 0.98 6.54 11.90
CA ASP A 20 1.10 5.89 13.21
C ASP A 20 0.11 6.50 14.22
N GLN A 21 -0.68 5.65 14.90
CA GLN A 21 -1.72 6.05 15.85
C GLN A 21 -1.78 5.09 17.05
N PRO A 22 -1.81 5.60 18.29
CA PRO A 22 -1.93 4.75 19.48
C PRO A 22 -3.21 3.91 19.46
N GLY A 23 -3.07 2.60 19.67
CA GLY A 23 -4.19 1.66 19.77
C GLY A 23 -4.73 1.14 18.44
N GLU A 24 -4.16 1.54 17.30
CA GLU A 24 -4.51 0.99 16.00
C GLU A 24 -3.76 -0.32 15.75
N MET A 25 -4.50 -1.40 15.47
CA MET A 25 -3.95 -2.66 14.98
C MET A 25 -4.12 -2.71 13.45
N ALA A 26 -3.00 -2.69 12.73
CA ALA A 26 -2.95 -2.47 11.29
C ALA A 26 -2.07 -3.51 10.56
N GLU A 27 -2.01 -4.72 11.10
CA GLU A 27 -1.07 -5.79 10.71
C GLU A 27 -1.25 -6.22 9.25
N ALA A 28 -2.45 -6.07 8.70
CA ALA A 28 -2.76 -6.42 7.31
C ALA A 28 -2.44 -5.30 6.30
N ARG A 29 -2.10 -4.07 6.76
CA ARG A 29 -1.75 -2.95 5.89
C ARG A 29 -0.32 -3.13 5.40
N PHE A 30 -0.15 -3.32 4.10
CA PHE A 30 1.19 -3.40 3.51
C PHE A 30 1.96 -2.10 3.78
N GLY A 31 3.08 -2.25 4.51
CA GLY A 31 3.92 -1.13 4.94
C GLY A 31 3.67 -0.63 6.36
N SER A 32 2.68 -1.16 7.09
CA SER A 32 2.34 -0.79 8.48
C SER A 32 2.10 0.71 8.73
N PRO A 33 1.52 1.10 9.88
CA PRO A 33 1.43 2.51 10.24
C PRO A 33 2.80 3.12 10.50
N HIS A 34 3.08 4.25 9.86
CA HIS A 34 4.31 5.02 10.05
C HIS A 34 4.01 6.50 9.86
N ALA A 35 4.91 7.39 10.31
CA ALA A 35 4.77 8.83 10.03
C ALA A 35 5.00 9.15 8.54
N VAL A 36 5.83 8.37 7.85
CA VAL A 36 6.11 8.44 6.41
C VAL A 36 6.37 7.03 5.90
N CYS A 37 5.83 6.67 4.73
CA CYS A 37 6.12 5.39 4.07
C CYS A 37 6.65 5.64 2.65
N HIS A 38 7.75 4.98 2.31
CA HIS A 38 8.38 5.02 0.99
C HIS A 38 8.19 3.70 0.26
N PHE A 39 7.70 3.76 -0.97
CA PHE A 39 7.50 2.60 -1.84
C PHE A 39 8.46 2.64 -3.02
N VAL A 40 9.00 1.47 -3.37
CA VAL A 40 9.77 1.27 -4.60
C VAL A 40 8.84 0.82 -5.72
N PHE A 41 8.93 1.48 -6.87
CA PHE A 41 8.16 1.16 -8.06
C PHE A 41 8.94 0.25 -9.01
N CYS A 42 8.24 -0.30 -10.01
CA CYS A 42 8.83 -1.23 -10.97
C CYS A 42 9.94 -0.61 -11.83
N ASP A 43 9.98 0.72 -11.91
CA ASP A 43 11.02 1.50 -12.59
C ASP A 43 12.24 1.77 -11.69
N GLY A 44 12.24 1.26 -10.45
CA GLY A 44 13.31 1.47 -9.47
C GLY A 44 13.23 2.82 -8.74
N SER A 45 12.27 3.69 -9.07
CA SER A 45 12.07 4.94 -8.34
C SER A 45 11.49 4.66 -6.95
N VAL A 46 11.91 5.46 -5.96
CA VAL A 46 11.36 5.42 -4.60
C VAL A 46 10.59 6.70 -4.36
N ARG A 47 9.32 6.59 -3.96
CA ARG A 47 8.47 7.75 -3.68
C ARG A 47 7.80 7.60 -2.32
N ALA A 48 7.70 8.72 -1.59
CA ALA A 48 6.82 8.79 -0.44
C ALA A 48 5.36 8.77 -0.92
N ILE A 49 4.52 7.99 -0.26
CA ILE A 49 3.07 8.01 -0.49
C ILE A 49 2.41 8.75 0.67
N HIS A 50 1.65 9.79 0.35
CA HIS A 50 0.94 10.58 1.35
C HIS A 50 -0.34 9.87 1.79
N PHE A 51 -0.75 10.00 3.06
CA PHE A 51 -1.96 9.37 3.60
C PHE A 51 -3.26 9.87 2.95
N THR A 52 -3.21 10.96 2.19
CA THR A 52 -4.35 11.47 1.42
C THR A 52 -4.42 10.92 0.00
N ILE A 53 -3.58 9.94 -0.36
CA ILE A 53 -3.70 9.24 -1.63
C ILE A 53 -5.10 8.61 -1.75
N ASP A 54 -5.67 8.67 -2.95
CA ASP A 54 -6.90 7.94 -3.25
C ASP A 54 -6.68 6.43 -3.05
N ALA A 55 -7.60 5.77 -2.33
CA ALA A 55 -7.44 4.38 -1.92
C ALA A 55 -7.39 3.41 -3.13
N GLU A 56 -8.14 3.72 -4.19
CA GLU A 56 -8.14 2.96 -5.44
C GLU A 56 -6.82 3.12 -6.19
N THR A 57 -6.29 4.34 -6.24
CA THR A 57 -4.96 4.63 -6.79
C THR A 57 -3.87 3.87 -6.04
N HIS A 58 -3.89 3.90 -4.71
CA HIS A 58 -2.97 3.12 -3.88
C HIS A 58 -3.08 1.62 -4.17
N ARG A 59 -4.32 1.08 -4.26
CA ARG A 59 -4.57 -0.32 -4.63
C ARG A 59 -3.88 -0.69 -5.94
N ARG A 60 -4.11 0.11 -6.99
CA ARG A 60 -3.56 -0.16 -8.34
C ARG A 60 -2.03 -0.08 -8.39
N LEU A 61 -1.42 0.78 -7.56
CA LEU A 61 0.05 0.85 -7.44
C LEU A 61 0.65 -0.37 -6.73
N GLY A 62 -0.04 -0.90 -5.70
CA GLY A 62 0.51 -1.94 -4.83
C GLY A 62 0.02 -3.37 -5.13
N HIS A 63 -1.06 -3.56 -5.89
CA HIS A 63 -1.67 -4.86 -6.15
C HIS A 63 -1.40 -5.38 -7.56
N ARG A 64 -0.15 -5.82 -7.80
CA ARG A 64 0.35 -6.27 -9.11
C ARG A 64 -0.48 -7.38 -9.79
N ALA A 65 -1.24 -8.15 -9.02
CA ALA A 65 -2.02 -9.28 -9.52
C ALA A 65 -3.38 -8.89 -10.10
N ASP A 66 -3.86 -7.64 -9.92
CA ASP A 66 -5.12 -7.21 -10.53
C ASP A 66 -5.04 -7.03 -12.06
N GLY A 67 -3.82 -6.92 -12.61
CA GLY A 67 -3.59 -6.72 -14.03
C GLY A 67 -4.12 -5.37 -14.56
N GLN A 68 -4.44 -4.42 -13.68
CA GLN A 68 -4.98 -3.13 -14.05
C GLN A 68 -3.91 -2.04 -13.92
N PRO A 69 -3.38 -1.51 -15.03
CA PRO A 69 -2.52 -0.34 -14.95
C PRO A 69 -3.31 0.85 -14.41
N LEU A 70 -2.61 1.81 -13.81
CA LEU A 70 -3.13 3.17 -13.76
C LEU A 70 -3.26 3.64 -15.20
N GLY A 71 -4.46 4.08 -15.58
CA GLY A 71 -4.67 4.69 -16.90
C GLY A 71 -3.79 5.93 -17.08
N ASP A 72 -3.94 6.62 -18.20
CA ASP A 72 -3.17 7.83 -18.47
C ASP A 72 -3.58 8.95 -17.49
N PHE A 73 -2.61 9.47 -16.73
CA PHE A 73 -2.72 10.64 -15.85
C PHE A 73 -1.63 11.65 -16.19
#